data_AF-A0A167YDK7-F1
#
_entry.id   AF-A0A167YDK7-F1
#
_cell.length_a   1.000
_cell.length_b   1.000
_cell.length_c   1.000
_cell.angle_alpha   90.00
_cell.angle_beta   90.00
_cell.angle_gamma   90.00
#
_symmetry.space_group_name_H-M   'P 1'
#
loop_
_entity.id
_entity.type
_entity.pdbx_description
1 polymer ?
#
loop_
_entity_poly.entity_id
_entity_poly.type
_entity_poly.pdbx_seq_one_letter_code
_entity_poly.pdbx_strand_id
1 'polypeptide(L)'
;MASGYGMHGGVGRCFSFWQEVMGCYVVNTSSEDDSGKKKCALTLEDYYECLHHKKEHARALAMQAAYARSESATARDDAPNAKQIRSLGLIGKEEESKQLLGRN
;
A
#
# COMPACT_ATOMS: atom_id res chain seq x y z
N MET A 1 6.23 -25.32 14.37
CA MET A 1 5.94 -24.55 13.14
C MET A 1 5.92 -23.07 13.48
N ALA A 2 6.69 -22.22 12.80
CA ALA A 2 6.66 -20.76 12.99
C ALA A 2 5.68 -20.08 12.01
N SER A 3 4.58 -20.76 11.68
CA SER A 3 3.57 -20.31 10.71
C SER A 3 2.82 -19.11 11.28
N GLY A 4 3.30 -17.90 11.00
CA GLY A 4 2.67 -16.65 11.42
C GLY A 4 3.60 -15.61 12.04
N TYR A 5 4.88 -15.93 12.28
CA TYR A 5 5.84 -14.98 12.85
C TYR A 5 6.66 -14.26 11.78
N GLY A 6 6.86 -12.97 11.98
CA GLY A 6 7.73 -12.12 11.16
C GLY A 6 9.17 -12.09 11.66
N MET A 7 10.03 -11.36 10.95
CA MET A 7 11.47 -11.28 11.22
C MET A 7 11.83 -10.72 12.60
N HIS A 8 10.94 -9.94 13.21
CA HIS A 8 11.12 -9.34 14.55
C HIS A 8 10.43 -10.14 15.67
N GLY A 9 10.00 -11.38 15.40
CA GLY A 9 9.33 -12.23 16.40
C GLY A 9 7.88 -11.84 16.71
N GLY A 10 7.37 -10.73 16.16
CA GLY A 10 5.95 -10.39 16.16
C GLY A 10 5.15 -11.11 15.08
N VAL A 11 3.86 -10.82 14.97
CA VAL A 11 3.01 -11.34 13.90
C VAL A 11 3.51 -10.88 12.53
N GLY A 12 3.47 -11.77 11.54
CA GLY A 12 3.85 -11.46 10.16
C GLY A 12 2.88 -10.47 9.51
N ARG A 13 3.35 -9.70 8.51
CA ARG A 13 2.58 -8.64 7.85
C ARG A 13 1.19 -9.09 7.36
N CYS A 14 1.10 -10.29 6.78
CA CYS A 14 -0.14 -10.84 6.22
C CYS A 14 -0.82 -11.86 7.13
N PHE A 15 -0.48 -11.90 8.42
CA PHE A 15 -1.00 -12.90 9.35
C PHE A 15 -2.51 -12.75 9.61
N SER A 16 -3.03 -11.52 9.66
CA SER A 16 -4.48 -11.28 9.81
C SER A 16 -5.28 -11.88 8.66
N PHE A 17 -4.86 -11.66 7.42
CA PHE A 17 -5.51 -12.26 6.25
C PHE A 17 -5.41 -13.80 6.25
N TRP A 18 -4.31 -14.35 6.76
CA TRP A 18 -4.21 -15.80 6.94
C TRP A 18 -5.19 -16.32 7.99
N GLN A 19 -5.43 -15.58 9.09
CA GLN A 19 -6.44 -15.95 10.08
C GLN A 19 -7.85 -15.94 9.50
N GLU A 20 -8.18 -14.98 8.64
CA GLU A 20 -9.45 -14.92 7.90
C GLU A 20 -9.63 -16.16 6.99
N VAL A 21 -8.60 -16.53 6.24
CA VAL A 21 -8.61 -17.74 5.40
C VAL A 21 -8.84 -18.99 6.23
N MET A 22 -8.11 -19.14 7.34
CA MET A 22 -8.27 -20.27 8.25
C MET A 22 -9.65 -20.29 8.90
N GLY A 23 -10.17 -19.13 9.32
CA GLY A 23 -11.51 -19.01 9.86
C GLY A 23 -12.57 -19.46 8.87
N CYS A 24 -12.49 -18.99 7.62
CA CYS A 24 -13.39 -19.43 6.57
C CYS A 24 -13.28 -20.94 6.29
N TYR A 25 -12.05 -21.47 6.22
CA TYR A 25 -11.80 -22.87 5.91
C TYR A 25 -12.37 -23.80 6.99
N VAL A 26 -12.15 -23.49 8.27
CA VAL A 26 -12.65 -24.28 9.41
C VAL A 26 -14.18 -24.29 9.48
N VAL A 27 -14.85 -23.19 9.11
CA VAL A 27 -16.33 -23.14 9.14
C VAL A 27 -16.96 -23.86 7.95
N ASN A 28 -16.27 -23.92 6.80
CA ASN A 28 -16.84 -24.44 5.55
C ASN A 28 -16.32 -25.81 5.11
N THR A 29 -15.41 -26.43 5.87
CA THR A 29 -14.87 -27.76 5.55
C THR A 29 -14.86 -28.66 6.77
N SER A 30 -14.92 -29.96 6.54
CA SER A 30 -14.71 -31.00 7.55
C SER A 30 -13.64 -31.97 7.06
N SER A 31 -13.26 -32.93 7.90
CA SER A 31 -12.34 -34.02 7.49
C SER A 31 -12.90 -34.90 6.38
N GLU A 32 -14.22 -34.90 6.17
CA GLU A 32 -14.92 -35.78 5.23
C GLU A 32 -15.46 -35.02 4.00
N ASP A 33 -15.66 -33.70 4.08
CA ASP A 33 -16.13 -32.85 2.99
C ASP A 33 -15.33 -31.55 2.89
N ASP A 34 -14.62 -31.38 1.77
CA ASP A 34 -13.82 -30.20 1.45
C ASP A 34 -14.46 -29.31 0.37
N SER A 35 -15.68 -29.63 -0.09
CA SER A 35 -16.35 -28.94 -1.19
C SER A 35 -16.58 -27.45 -0.90
N GLY A 36 -16.77 -27.10 0.37
CA GLY A 36 -16.97 -25.73 0.84
C GLY A 36 -15.74 -24.84 0.80
N LYS A 37 -14.53 -25.37 0.55
CA LYS A 37 -13.29 -24.57 0.41
C LYS A 37 -13.39 -23.47 -0.64
N LYS A 38 -14.19 -23.69 -1.70
CA LYS A 38 -14.42 -22.73 -2.79
C LYS A 38 -15.08 -21.45 -2.30
N LYS A 39 -15.85 -21.49 -1.21
CA LYS A 39 -16.48 -20.31 -0.60
C LYS A 39 -15.44 -19.34 -0.03
N CYS A 40 -14.25 -19.83 0.30
CA CYS A 40 -13.15 -19.05 0.87
C CYS A 40 -12.23 -18.42 -0.19
N ALA A 41 -12.61 -18.46 -1.47
CA ALA A 41 -11.81 -17.91 -2.56
C ALA A 41 -11.51 -16.41 -2.37
N LEU A 42 -12.47 -15.62 -1.89
CA LEU A 42 -12.29 -14.18 -1.69
C LEU A 42 -11.26 -13.87 -0.60
N THR A 43 -11.39 -14.48 0.59
CA THR A 43 -10.40 -14.32 1.66
C THR A 43 -9.02 -14.84 1.25
N LEU A 44 -8.99 -15.89 0.42
CA LEU A 44 -7.75 -16.43 -0.13
C LEU A 44 -7.10 -15.45 -1.10
N GLU A 45 -7.89 -14.81 -1.96
CA GLU A 45 -7.40 -13.75 -2.85
C GLU A 45 -6.81 -12.58 -2.08
N ASP A 46 -7.44 -12.14 -0.98
CA ASP A 46 -6.91 -11.05 -0.14
C ASP A 46 -5.57 -11.42 0.50
N TYR A 47 -5.43 -12.68 0.97
CA TYR A 47 -4.15 -13.18 1.47
C TYR A 47 -3.07 -13.17 0.38
N TYR A 48 -3.37 -13.64 -0.83
CA TYR A 48 -2.43 -13.61 -1.96
C TYR A 48 -2.12 -12.18 -2.44
N GLU A 49 -3.09 -11.28 -2.35
CA GLU A 49 -2.89 -9.85 -2.61
C GLU A 49 -1.88 -9.29 -1.61
N CYS A 50 -2.06 -9.50 -0.31
CA CYS A 50 -1.11 -9.02 0.70
C CYS A 50 0.32 -9.58 0.50
N LEU A 51 0.45 -10.84 0.06
CA LEU A 51 1.77 -11.45 -0.16
C LEU A 51 2.52 -10.89 -1.37
N HIS A 52 1.80 -10.55 -2.44
CA HIS A 52 2.41 -10.27 -3.74
C HIS A 52 2.11 -8.87 -4.30
N HIS A 53 1.17 -8.15 -3.71
CA HIS A 53 0.71 -6.81 -4.08
C HIS A 53 0.45 -6.64 -5.59
N LYS A 54 -0.03 -7.67 -6.28
CA LYS A 54 -0.21 -7.66 -7.74
C LYS A 54 -1.26 -6.64 -8.17
N LYS A 55 -2.40 -6.62 -7.46
CA LYS A 55 -3.52 -5.70 -7.76
C LYS A 55 -3.10 -4.27 -7.46
N GLU A 56 -2.41 -4.03 -6.33
CA GLU A 56 -1.90 -2.71 -5.98
C GLU A 56 -0.85 -2.20 -6.97
N HIS A 57 0.13 -3.03 -7.35
CA HIS A 57 1.15 -2.64 -8.33
C HIS A 57 0.53 -2.27 -9.69
N ALA A 58 -0.44 -3.07 -10.17
CA ALA A 58 -1.15 -2.76 -11.41
C ALA A 58 -1.94 -1.44 -11.31
N ARG A 59 -2.58 -1.19 -10.16
CA ARG A 59 -3.32 0.05 -9.89
C ARG A 59 -2.39 1.27 -9.86
N ALA A 60 -1.25 1.17 -9.17
CA ALA A 60 -0.26 2.24 -9.09
C ALA A 60 0.26 2.63 -10.47
N LEU A 61 0.58 1.65 -11.32
CA LEU A 61 0.99 1.88 -12.71
C LEU A 61 -0.11 2.56 -13.53
N ALA A 62 -1.35 2.11 -13.40
CA ALA A 62 -2.48 2.72 -14.10
C ALA A 62 -2.70 4.19 -13.68
N MET A 63 -2.57 4.48 -12.38
CA MET A 63 -2.66 5.84 -11.84
C MET A 63 -1.52 6.72 -12.33
N GLN A 64 -0.28 6.24 -12.31
CA GLN A 64 0.88 6.96 -12.84
C GLN A 64 0.73 7.27 -14.34
N ALA A 65 0.25 6.31 -15.13
CA ALA A 65 0.00 6.51 -16.55
C ALA A 65 -1.15 7.50 -16.82
N ALA A 66 -2.18 7.55 -15.96
CA ALA A 66 -3.23 8.56 -16.04
C ALA A 66 -2.69 9.95 -15.66
N TYR A 67 -1.88 10.02 -14.61
CA TYR A 67 -1.27 11.25 -14.13
C TYR A 67 -0.31 11.87 -15.16
N ALA A 68 0.54 11.06 -15.80
CA ALA A 68 1.41 11.52 -16.88
C ALA A 68 0.62 12.06 -18.09
N ARG A 69 -0.52 11.44 -18.42
CA ARG A 69 -1.42 11.93 -19.48
C ARG A 69 -2.11 13.24 -19.12
N SER A 70 -2.49 13.44 -17.86
CA SER A 70 -3.04 14.73 -17.43
C SER A 70 -1.98 15.83 -17.42
N GLU A 71 -0.75 15.54 -16.98
CA GLU A 71 0.34 16.53 -16.98
C GLU A 71 0.69 17.04 -18.37
N SER A 72 0.61 16.20 -19.41
CA SER A 72 0.86 16.64 -20.78
C SER A 72 -0.32 17.39 -21.41
N ALA A 73 -1.54 17.19 -20.89
CA ALA A 73 -2.75 17.82 -21.41
C ALA A 73 -3.05 19.19 -20.79
N THR A 74 -2.57 19.46 -19.57
CA THR A 74 -2.81 20.73 -18.84
C THR A 74 -1.48 21.37 -18.42
N ALA A 75 -1.26 22.64 -18.72
CA ALA A 75 -0.10 23.39 -18.22
C ALA A 75 -0.08 23.35 -16.68
N ARG A 76 1.08 23.02 -16.09
CA ARG A 76 1.23 22.87 -14.63
C ARG A 76 1.19 24.24 -13.94
N ASP A 77 0.01 24.68 -13.53
CA ASP A 77 -0.13 25.85 -12.65
C ASP A 77 0.26 25.52 -11.19
N ASP A 78 0.26 24.23 -10.79
CA ASP A 78 0.54 23.76 -9.42
C ASP A 78 1.91 23.07 -9.24
N ALA A 79 2.92 23.41 -10.06
CA ALA A 79 4.26 22.87 -9.85
C ALA A 79 4.84 23.37 -8.50
N PRO A 80 5.31 22.48 -7.60
CA PRO A 80 5.81 22.89 -6.30
C PRO A 80 7.03 23.81 -6.49
N ASN A 81 6.93 25.03 -5.97
CA ASN A 81 8.02 25.99 -6.00
C ASN A 81 9.19 25.44 -5.16
N ALA A 82 10.44 25.70 -5.56
CA ALA A 82 11.64 25.33 -4.81
C ALA A 82 11.58 25.70 -3.30
N LYS A 83 10.79 26.74 -2.95
CA LYS A 83 10.51 27.16 -1.57
C LYS A 83 9.63 26.16 -0.78
N GLN A 84 8.67 25.50 -1.42
CA GLN A 84 7.80 24.47 -0.80
C GLN A 84 8.56 23.15 -0.57
N ILE A 85 9.46 22.79 -1.49
CA ILE A 85 10.25 21.54 -1.39
C ILE A 85 11.27 21.63 -0.25
N ARG A 86 11.88 22.79 -0.03
CA ARG A 86 12.92 23.01 1.00
C ARG A 86 12.39 23.18 2.42
N SER A 87 11.13 23.57 2.58
CA SER A 87 10.47 23.76 3.89
C SER A 87 9.57 22.59 4.29
N LEU A 88 9.63 21.47 3.55
CA LEU A 88 8.71 20.33 3.71
C LEU A 88 7.22 20.74 3.67
N GLY A 89 6.89 21.84 2.97
CA GLY A 89 5.52 22.37 2.90
C GLY A 89 5.04 23.17 4.13
N LEU A 90 5.93 23.61 5.02
CA LEU A 90 5.54 24.43 6.17
C LEU A 90 5.10 25.85 5.76
N ILE A 91 3.82 26.17 5.95
CA ILE A 91 3.22 27.49 5.72
C ILE A 91 3.76 28.49 6.77
N GLY A 92 4.21 29.67 6.32
CA GLY A 92 4.67 30.76 7.20
C GLY A 92 6.16 30.71 7.58
N LYS A 93 6.92 29.69 7.15
CA LYS A 93 8.35 29.52 7.43
C LYS A 93 9.28 30.08 6.35
N GLU A 94 8.85 31.20 5.78
CA GLU A 94 9.49 31.80 4.61
C GLU A 94 10.85 32.42 4.94
N GLU A 95 10.98 32.96 6.15
CA GLU A 95 12.22 33.57 6.65
C GLU A 95 13.29 32.53 7.02
N GLU A 96 12.91 31.42 7.66
CA GLU A 96 13.84 30.29 7.91
C GLU A 96 14.38 29.74 6.58
N SER A 97 13.52 29.66 5.55
CA SER A 97 13.94 29.24 4.21
C SER A 97 14.95 30.20 3.58
N LYS A 98 14.79 31.52 3.75
CA LYS A 98 15.76 32.52 3.27
C LYS A 98 17.08 32.43 4.03
N GLN A 99 17.03 32.23 5.34
CA GLN A 99 18.20 32.16 6.20
C GLN A 99 19.10 30.95 5.88
N LEU A 100 18.49 29.81 5.55
CA LEU A 100 19.22 28.61 5.12
C LEU A 100 19.81 28.74 3.70
N LEU A 101 19.23 29.58 2.84
CA LEU A 101 19.70 29.80 1.47
C LEU A 101 20.72 30.94 1.31
N GLY A 102 20.79 31.86 2.28
CA GLY A 102 21.76 32.95 2.31
C GLY A 102 23.13 32.57 2.89
N ARG A 103 23.29 31.33 3.38
CA ARG A 103 24.55 30.85 3.96
C ARG A 103 25.26 29.95 2.93
N ASN A 104 26.05 30.59 2.06
CA ASN A 104 27.08 29.92 1.27
C ASN A 104 28.22 29.43 2.17
#